data_AF-M2ARD0-F1
#
_entry.id   AF-M2ARD0-F1
#
_cell.length_a   1.000
_cell.length_b   1.000
_cell.length_c   1.000
_cell.angle_alpha   90.00
_cell.angle_beta   90.00
_cell.angle_gamma   90.00
#
_symmetry.space_group_name_H-M   'P 1'
#
loop_
_entity.id
_entity.type
_entity.pdbx_description
1 polymer ?
#
loop_
_entity_poly.entity_id
_entity_poly.type
_entity_poly.pdbx_seq_one_letter_code
_entity_poly.pdbx_strand_id
1 'polypeptide(L)'
;MEEVKMMLSLKRNGLGMVALATLAFTLIVPIPASAEPVSAKESASNQIVLTVGEMCGGCVKRITARFDSVDAVTKVVCSIEKKSVTLVPKDGVKLSPKGIWQIMESIGKTPKKMITSDGTFTSKPKR
;
A
#
# COMPACT_ATOMS: atom_id res chain seq x y z
N MET A 1 28.51 0.36 11.28
CA MET A 1 28.74 -0.88 12.05
C MET A 1 28.08 -0.62 13.38
N GLU A 2 27.10 -1.47 13.71
CA GLU A 2 26.25 -1.39 14.91
C GLU A 2 25.45 -0.08 15.04
N GLU A 3 24.26 -0.01 15.59
CA GLU A 3 23.67 -0.65 16.76
C GLU A 3 22.16 -0.76 16.41
N VAL A 4 21.49 -1.92 16.46
CA VAL A 4 21.02 -2.57 17.70
C VAL A 4 20.27 -1.59 18.60
N LYS A 5 19.19 -2.10 19.23
CA LYS A 5 18.36 -1.45 20.27
C LYS A 5 17.25 -0.55 19.67
N MET A 6 15.95 -0.72 19.89
CA MET A 6 15.12 -1.27 20.99
C MET A 6 13.67 -1.24 20.44
N MET A 7 12.65 -1.98 20.83
CA MET A 7 12.43 -2.99 21.85
C MET A 7 10.91 -3.23 21.79
N LEU A 8 10.48 -4.39 21.33
CA LEU A 8 9.23 -5.00 21.73
C LEU A 8 9.53 -6.50 21.82
N SER A 9 10.24 -6.94 22.87
CA SER A 9 9.60 -7.37 24.12
C SER A 9 8.35 -8.21 23.84
N LEU A 10 8.55 -9.45 23.42
CA LEU A 10 7.73 -10.52 23.97
C LEU A 10 8.58 -11.68 24.45
N LYS A 11 8.20 -12.11 25.64
CA LYS A 11 9.03 -12.69 26.69
C LYS A 11 8.51 -14.09 26.98
N ARG A 12 9.47 -14.99 27.20
CA ARG A 12 9.43 -16.22 28.02
C ARG A 12 8.85 -17.51 27.44
N ASN A 13 9.72 -18.51 27.59
CA ASN A 13 9.51 -19.95 27.77
C ASN A 13 9.14 -20.72 26.49
N GLY A 14 9.95 -21.66 25.99
CA GLY A 14 10.97 -22.46 26.64
C GLY A 14 10.55 -23.93 26.56
N LEU A 15 10.97 -24.61 25.51
CA LEU A 15 11.13 -26.07 25.35
C LEU A 15 11.65 -26.22 23.90
N GLY A 16 12.89 -26.62 23.61
CA GLY A 16 13.44 -27.93 23.98
C GLY A 16 12.54 -28.99 23.37
N MET A 17 12.92 -29.84 22.42
CA MET A 17 14.21 -30.45 22.21
C MET A 17 14.10 -31.36 20.97
N VAL A 18 15.24 -31.62 20.33
CA VAL A 18 15.67 -32.94 19.85
C VAL A 18 15.07 -33.47 18.54
N ALA A 19 16.01 -33.55 17.60
CA ALA A 19 16.08 -34.42 16.44
C ALA A 19 15.45 -35.81 16.62
N LEU A 20 14.87 -36.35 15.55
CA LEU A 20 15.15 -37.73 15.12
C LEU A 20 14.60 -37.97 13.72
N ALA A 21 15.46 -38.55 12.90
CA ALA A 21 15.18 -39.02 11.55
C ALA A 21 14.10 -40.11 11.56
N THR A 22 13.21 -40.11 10.58
CA THR A 22 12.58 -41.32 10.04
C THR A 22 12.12 -41.11 8.61
N LEU A 23 12.59 -41.99 7.72
CA LEU A 23 12.01 -42.24 6.40
C LEU A 23 10.52 -42.57 6.53
N ALA A 24 9.69 -42.00 5.65
CA ALA A 24 8.56 -42.72 5.03
C ALA A 24 7.92 -41.85 3.93
N PHE A 25 7.91 -42.42 2.72
CA PHE A 25 7.03 -42.06 1.62
C PHE A 25 5.57 -41.98 2.09
N THR A 26 4.84 -40.91 1.78
CA THR A 26 3.41 -40.96 1.42
C THR A 26 2.90 -39.58 1.00
N LEU A 27 2.29 -39.54 -0.19
CA LEU A 27 1.31 -38.57 -0.70
C LEU A 27 1.77 -37.11 -0.84
N ILE A 28 2.29 -36.79 -2.04
CA ILE A 28 2.29 -35.43 -2.59
C ILE A 28 0.84 -35.04 -2.85
N VAL A 29 0.27 -34.23 -1.96
CA VAL A 29 -0.96 -33.47 -2.23
C VAL A 29 -0.52 -32.13 -2.82
N PRO A 30 -0.96 -31.72 -4.02
CA PRO A 30 -0.66 -30.40 -4.52
C PRO A 30 -1.37 -29.36 -3.63
N ILE A 31 -0.56 -28.63 -2.86
CA ILE A 31 -0.96 -27.42 -2.15
C ILE A 31 -1.34 -26.39 -3.23
N PRO A 32 -2.58 -25.87 -3.27
CA PRO A 32 -2.87 -24.72 -4.11
C PRO A 32 -2.02 -23.56 -3.60
N ALA A 33 -1.21 -23.01 -4.50
CA ALA A 33 -0.50 -21.76 -4.29
C ALA A 33 -1.50 -20.73 -3.76
N SER A 34 -1.42 -20.44 -2.46
CA SER A 34 -2.06 -19.25 -1.91
C SER A 34 -1.27 -18.08 -2.48
N ALA A 35 -1.73 -17.57 -3.61
CA ALA A 35 -1.47 -16.19 -3.95
C ALA A 35 -1.99 -15.40 -2.76
N GLU A 36 -1.07 -14.89 -1.94
CA GLU A 36 -1.39 -13.91 -0.92
C GLU A 36 -1.66 -12.62 -1.69
N PRO A 37 -2.91 -12.17 -1.90
CA PRO A 37 -3.07 -10.75 -2.01
C PRO A 37 -2.59 -10.23 -0.66
N VAL A 38 -1.44 -9.57 -0.65
CA VAL A 38 -1.09 -8.60 0.39
C VAL A 38 -2.17 -7.51 0.33
N SER A 39 -3.33 -7.88 0.86
CA SER A 39 -4.44 -7.01 1.10
C SER A 39 -3.93 -6.13 2.21
N ALA A 40 -3.50 -4.92 1.82
CA ALA A 40 -3.27 -3.80 2.70
C ALA A 40 -4.59 -3.46 3.40
N LYS A 41 -5.00 -4.36 4.30
CA LYS A 41 -6.10 -4.20 5.24
C LYS A 41 -5.46 -3.61 6.50
N GLU A 42 -5.10 -2.34 6.41
CA GLU A 42 -4.78 -1.55 7.59
C GLU A 42 -5.60 -0.27 7.50
N SER A 43 -6.73 -0.27 8.22
CA SER A 43 -7.48 0.88 8.73
C SER A 43 -7.53 2.11 7.83
N ALA A 44 -8.27 1.98 6.73
CA ALA A 44 -8.23 2.90 5.60
C ALA A 44 -9.63 3.17 5.05
N SER A 45 -10.62 3.40 5.92
CA SER A 45 -12.05 3.45 5.52
C SER A 45 -12.36 4.48 4.43
N ASN A 46 -11.45 5.41 4.13
CA ASN A 46 -11.60 6.39 3.05
C ASN A 46 -10.28 6.74 2.33
N GLN A 47 -9.21 5.97 2.52
CA GLN A 47 -7.92 6.30 1.89
C GLN A 47 -7.93 5.95 0.41
N ILE A 48 -7.22 6.73 -0.39
CA ILE A 48 -7.12 6.50 -1.84
C ILE A 48 -5.67 6.21 -2.20
N VAL A 49 -5.42 5.03 -2.77
CA VAL A 49 -4.08 4.59 -3.17
C VAL A 49 -4.01 4.57 -4.69
N LEU A 50 -3.11 5.34 -5.27
CA LEU A 50 -2.83 5.35 -6.70
C LEU A 50 -1.49 4.70 -6.99
N THR A 51 -1.43 3.82 -7.98
CA THR A 51 -0.19 3.29 -8.52
C THR A 51 0.15 4.02 -9.82
N VAL A 52 1.37 4.52 -9.92
CA VAL A 52 1.93 5.17 -11.11
C VAL A 52 3.00 4.29 -11.75
N GLY A 53 3.20 4.42 -13.06
CA GLY A 53 4.24 3.66 -13.76
C GLY A 53 5.66 4.07 -13.39
N GLU A 54 5.85 5.37 -13.10
CA GLU A 54 7.14 5.96 -12.77
C GLU A 54 7.00 6.99 -11.65
N MET A 55 7.95 6.93 -10.72
CA MET A 55 7.95 7.74 -9.51
C MET A 55 9.41 8.04 -9.17
N CYS A 56 9.73 9.32 -9.00
CA CYS A 56 11.06 9.79 -8.61
C CYS A 56 10.93 10.94 -7.60
N GLY A 57 12.03 11.36 -6.97
CA GLY A 57 12.01 12.44 -5.97
C GLY A 57 11.37 13.75 -6.47
N GLY A 58 11.57 14.09 -7.75
CA GLY A 58 10.91 15.24 -8.37
C GLY A 58 9.39 15.08 -8.53
N CYS A 59 8.93 13.86 -8.82
CA CYS A 59 7.50 13.54 -8.90
C CYS A 59 6.83 13.71 -7.54
N VAL A 60 7.47 13.21 -6.48
CA VAL A 60 6.97 13.34 -5.10
C VAL A 60 6.71 14.80 -4.76
N LYS A 61 7.71 15.67 -4.98
CA LYS A 61 7.57 17.11 -4.70
C LYS A 61 6.41 17.75 -5.47
N ARG A 62 6.28 17.46 -6.77
CA ARG A 62 5.19 17.98 -7.62
C ARG A 62 3.81 17.51 -7.16
N ILE A 63 3.69 16.22 -6.85
CA ILE A 63 2.44 15.60 -6.38
C ILE A 63 2.05 16.21 -5.03
N THR A 64 2.96 16.20 -4.06
CA THR A 64 2.71 16.77 -2.73
C THR A 64 2.32 18.24 -2.82
N ALA A 65 3.05 19.07 -3.58
CA ALA A 65 2.72 20.49 -3.73
C ALA A 65 1.32 20.71 -4.36
N ARG A 66 0.91 19.85 -5.30
CA ARG A 66 -0.41 20.00 -5.95
C ARG A 66 -1.56 19.63 -5.01
N PHE A 67 -1.37 18.58 -4.21
CA PHE A 67 -2.36 18.10 -3.24
C PHE A 67 -2.36 18.86 -1.92
N ASP A 68 -1.27 19.57 -1.60
CA ASP A 68 -1.21 20.51 -0.47
C ASP A 68 -2.23 21.64 -0.61
N SER A 69 -2.47 22.11 -1.85
CA SER A 69 -3.53 23.08 -2.15
C SER A 69 -4.95 22.50 -2.14
N VAL A 70 -5.12 21.21 -1.87
CA VAL A 70 -6.44 20.55 -1.83
C VAL A 70 -6.86 20.41 -0.37
N ASP A 71 -7.71 21.31 0.09
CA ASP A 71 -8.16 21.35 1.49
C ASP A 71 -8.79 20.03 1.98
N ALA A 72 -9.36 19.23 1.07
CA ALA A 72 -9.94 17.93 1.41
C ALA A 72 -8.93 16.83 1.78
N VAL A 73 -7.62 17.05 1.60
CA VAL A 73 -6.55 16.07 1.84
C VAL A 73 -5.75 16.47 3.07
N THR A 74 -5.70 15.57 4.08
CA THR A 74 -4.92 15.78 5.30
C THR A 74 -3.46 15.38 5.11
N LYS A 75 -3.22 14.29 4.36
CA LYS A 75 -1.87 13.73 4.22
C LYS A 75 -1.69 13.08 2.86
N VAL A 76 -0.52 13.30 2.28
CA VAL A 76 -0.07 12.68 1.03
C VAL A 76 1.17 11.84 1.34
N VAL A 77 1.07 10.52 1.14
CA VAL A 77 2.17 9.59 1.35
C VAL A 77 2.60 9.04 0.00
N CYS A 78 3.82 9.35 -0.39
CA CYS A 78 4.40 8.99 -1.66
C CYS A 78 5.46 7.90 -1.46
N SER A 79 5.27 6.73 -2.08
CA SER A 79 6.23 5.62 -2.07
C SER A 79 6.89 5.49 -3.45
N ILE A 80 8.18 5.82 -3.54
CA ILE A 80 8.96 5.65 -4.77
C ILE A 80 9.14 4.16 -5.10
N GLU A 81 9.48 3.36 -4.08
CA GLU A 81 9.71 1.91 -4.22
C GLU A 81 8.48 1.17 -4.74
N LYS A 82 7.33 1.42 -4.12
CA LYS A 82 6.03 0.85 -4.54
C LYS A 82 5.38 1.60 -5.70
N LYS A 83 6.03 2.66 -6.19
CA LYS A 83 5.51 3.56 -7.23
C LYS A 83 4.05 3.93 -6.99
N SER A 84 3.75 4.29 -5.74
CA SER A 84 2.37 4.48 -5.27
C SER A 84 2.23 5.76 -4.47
N VAL A 85 1.04 6.34 -4.50
CA VAL A 85 0.65 7.58 -3.83
C VAL A 85 -0.60 7.27 -3.02
N THR A 86 -0.50 7.39 -1.71
CA THR A 86 -1.63 7.25 -0.79
C THR A 86 -2.09 8.63 -0.35
N LEU A 87 -3.37 8.91 -0.54
CA LEU A 87 -4.04 10.13 -0.12
C LEU A 87 -4.93 9.80 1.06
N VAL A 88 -4.75 10.55 2.14
CA VAL A 88 -5.56 10.47 3.34
C VAL A 88 -6.49 11.68 3.35
N PRO A 89 -7.82 11.50 3.20
CA PRO A 89 -8.78 12.60 3.30
C PRO A 89 -8.85 13.18 4.71
N LYS A 90 -9.47 14.35 4.83
CA LYS A 90 -9.99 14.83 6.12
C LYS A 90 -11.11 13.92 6.63
N ASP A 91 -11.27 13.88 7.94
CA ASP A 91 -12.33 13.09 8.57
C ASP A 91 -13.71 13.55 8.08
N GLY A 92 -14.60 12.60 7.77
CA GLY A 92 -15.91 12.89 7.19
C GLY A 92 -15.92 13.37 5.72
N VAL A 93 -14.78 13.50 5.05
CA VAL A 93 -14.70 13.98 3.65
C VAL A 93 -14.47 12.83 2.67
N LYS A 94 -15.40 12.62 1.73
CA LYS A 94 -15.20 11.68 0.60
C LYS A 94 -14.49 12.38 -0.56
N LEU A 95 -13.27 11.95 -0.86
CA LEU A 95 -12.55 12.45 -2.03
C LEU A 95 -13.12 11.83 -3.31
N SER A 96 -13.35 12.64 -4.35
CA SER A 96 -13.84 12.15 -5.63
C SER A 96 -12.73 11.43 -6.41
N PRO A 97 -12.87 10.12 -6.72
CA PRO A 97 -11.85 9.35 -7.44
C PRO A 97 -11.50 9.98 -8.79
N LYS A 98 -12.51 10.44 -9.54
CA LYS A 98 -12.33 11.13 -10.83
C LYS A 98 -11.50 12.42 -10.69
N GLY A 99 -11.78 13.24 -9.68
CA GLY A 99 -11.08 14.50 -9.46
C GLY A 99 -9.59 14.29 -9.19
N ILE A 100 -9.26 13.30 -8.37
CA ILE A 100 -7.88 12.92 -8.06
C ILE A 100 -7.16 12.43 -9.30
N TRP A 101 -7.83 11.58 -10.11
CA TRP A 101 -7.28 11.10 -11.37
C TRP A 101 -6.95 12.26 -12.31
N GLN A 102 -7.86 13.24 -12.44
CA GLN A 102 -7.64 14.42 -13.26
C GLN A 102 -6.51 15.32 -12.75
N ILE A 103 -6.39 15.49 -11.42
CA ILE A 103 -5.28 16.25 -10.83
C ILE A 103 -3.95 15.60 -11.20
N MET A 104 -3.88 14.26 -11.15
CA MET A 104 -2.67 13.52 -11.55
C MET A 104 -2.38 13.67 -13.04
N GLU A 105 -3.38 13.59 -13.91
CA GLU A 105 -3.19 13.85 -15.35
C GLU A 105 -2.70 15.29 -15.60
N SER A 106 -3.25 16.27 -14.89
CA SER A 106 -2.87 17.67 -15.03
C SER A 106 -1.42 17.97 -14.63
N ILE A 107 -0.80 17.15 -13.79
CA ILE A 107 0.62 17.24 -13.44
C ILE A 107 1.50 16.32 -14.30
N GLY A 108 0.95 15.76 -15.39
CA GLY A 108 1.66 14.86 -16.30
C GLY A 108 1.87 13.46 -15.75
N LYS A 109 1.03 13.01 -14.81
CA LYS A 109 1.09 11.66 -14.25
C LYS A 109 -0.09 10.83 -14.73
N THR A 110 0.22 9.60 -15.16
CA THR A 110 -0.79 8.65 -15.62
C THR A 110 -0.92 7.54 -14.56
N PRO A 111 -1.99 7.56 -13.74
CA PRO A 111 -2.26 6.45 -12.83
C PRO A 111 -2.55 5.19 -13.64
N LYS A 112 -1.99 4.05 -13.23
CA LYS A 112 -2.30 2.73 -13.82
C LYS A 112 -3.35 1.99 -13.00
N LYS A 113 -3.43 2.30 -11.71
CA LYS A 113 -4.38 1.69 -10.76
C LYS A 113 -4.73 2.73 -9.71
N MET A 114 -5.97 2.74 -9.27
CA MET A 114 -6.47 3.51 -8.14
C MET A 114 -7.34 2.60 -7.30
N ILE A 115 -7.07 2.52 -6.00
CA ILE A 115 -7.84 1.77 -5.02
C ILE A 115 -8.48 2.80 -4.10
N THR A 116 -9.79 2.75 -3.98
CA THR A 116 -10.57 3.57 -3.05
C THR A 116 -11.48 2.66 -2.23
N SER A 117 -12.13 3.18 -1.20
CA SER A 117 -13.16 2.44 -0.46
C SER A 117 -14.35 2.02 -1.31
N ASP A 118 -14.56 2.67 -2.46
CA ASP A 118 -15.65 2.38 -3.40
C ASP A 118 -15.28 1.20 -4.34
N GLY A 119 -13.98 0.94 -4.53
CA GLY A 119 -13.50 -0.14 -5.39
C GLY A 119 -12.11 0.12 -5.98
N THR A 120 -11.72 -0.77 -6.90
CA THR A 120 -10.46 -0.64 -7.66
C THR A 120 -10.74 -0.21 -9.09
N PHE A 121 -10.07 0.85 -9.54
CA PHE A 121 -10.13 1.40 -10.88
C PHE A 121 -8.79 1.21 -11.59
N THR A 122 -8.79 0.56 -12.75
CA THR A 122 -7.61 0.41 -13.62
C THR A 122 -7.58 1.41 -14.78
N SER A 123 -8.63 2.23 -14.88
CA SER A 123 -8.81 3.28 -15.89
C SER A 123 -9.48 4.48 -15.24
N LYS A 124 -9.46 5.63 -15.94
CA LYS A 124 -10.09 6.87 -15.47
C LYS A 124 -11.55 6.63 -15.02
N PRO A 125 -11.89 6.89 -13.75
CA PRO A 125 -13.24 6.72 -13.24
C PRO A 125 -14.22 7.64 -13.97
N LYS A 126 -15.38 7.11 -14.37
CA LYS A 126 -16.45 7.89 -15.00
C LYS A 126 -17.29 8.67 -13.98
N ARG A 127 -17.31 8.23 -12.71
CA ARG A 127 -18.00 8.86 -11.58
C ARG A 127 -17.07 8.98 -10.38
#